data_AF-A0A954JDK3-F1
#
_entry.id   AF-A0A954JDK3-F1
#
_cell.length_a   1.000
_cell.length_b   1.000
_cell.length_c   1.000
_cell.angle_alpha   90.00
_cell.angle_beta   90.00
_cell.angle_gamma   90.00
#
_symmetry.space_group_name_H-M   'P 1'
#
loop_
_entity.id
_entity.type
_entity.pdbx_description
1 polymer ?
#
loop_
_entity_poly.entity_id
_entity_poly.type
_entity_poly.pdbx_seq_one_letter_code
_entity_poly.pdbx_strand_id
1 'polypeptide(L)' 'MNSLLDRRQFLTRTTTGLSSIALASLLHQNHLLADANPQRPQIDPAHPFAARKTHHDPAARNVL' A
#
# COMPACT_ATOMS: atom_id res chain seq x y z
N MET A 1 -18.78 5.36 -26.81
CA MET A 1 -19.40 4.10 -26.36
C MET A 1 -19.85 4.22 -24.90
N ASN A 2 -21.06 3.75 -24.57
CA ASN A 2 -21.56 3.71 -23.20
C ASN A 2 -20.93 2.54 -22.42
N SER A 3 -19.95 2.85 -21.57
CA SER A 3 -19.23 1.88 -20.72
C SER A 3 -20.14 1.02 -19.82
N LEU A 4 -21.36 1.46 -19.53
CA LEU A 4 -22.31 0.77 -18.67
C LEU A 4 -23.16 -0.26 -19.44
N LEU A 5 -23.23 -0.15 -20.77
CA LEU A 5 -24.01 -1.03 -21.64
C LEU A 5 -23.19 -2.20 -22.20
N ASP A 6 -21.85 -2.15 -22.08
CA ASP A 6 -20.99 -3.31 -22.33
C ASP A 6 -20.98 -4.21 -21.08
N ARG A 7 -21.64 -5.38 -21.18
CA ARG A 7 -21.75 -6.37 -20.11
C ARG A 7 -20.38 -6.77 -19.56
N ARG A 8 -19.40 -7.07 -20.43
CA ARG A 8 -18.10 -7.56 -19.98
C ARG A 8 -17.37 -6.47 -19.22
N GLN A 9 -17.37 -5.26 -19.76
CA GLN A 9 -16.74 -4.12 -19.10
C GLN A 9 -17.42 -3.78 -17.77
N PHE A 10 -18.75 -3.85 -17.71
CA PHE A 10 -19.51 -3.65 -16.47
C PHE A 10 -19.14 -4.71 -15.42
N LEU A 11 -19.20 -6.00 -15.78
CA LEU A 11 -18.89 -7.08 -14.84
C LEU A 11 -17.45 -7.01 -14.33
N THR A 12 -16.48 -6.73 -15.21
CA THR A 12 -15.08 -6.58 -14.81
C THR A 12 -14.92 -5.45 -13.79
N ARG A 13 -15.46 -4.26 -14.07
CA ARG A 13 -15.32 -3.10 -13.16
C ARG A 13 -16.04 -3.32 -11.83
N THR A 14 -17.26 -3.85 -11.87
CA THR A 14 -18.06 -4.12 -10.66
C THR A 14 -17.38 -5.17 -9.78
N THR A 15 -16.86 -6.25 -10.37
CA THR A 15 -16.15 -7.29 -9.61
C THR A 15 -14.90 -6.74 -8.96
N THR A 16 -14.08 -5.97 -9.67
CA THR A 16 -12.88 -5.34 -9.08
C THR A 16 -13.23 -4.43 -7.90
N GLY A 17 -14.29 -3.61 -8.02
CA GLY A 17 -14.73 -2.72 -6.94
C GLY A 17 -15.26 -3.47 -5.72
N LEU A 18 -16.06 -4.52 -5.92
CA LEU A 18 -16.56 -5.33 -4.80
C LEU A 18 -15.43 -6.14 -4.13
N SER A 19 -14.50 -6.68 -4.92
CA SER A 19 -13.34 -7.41 -4.40
C SER A 19 -12.40 -6.50 -3.60
N SER A 20 -12.22 -5.24 -3.98
CA SER A 20 -11.40 -4.30 -3.20
C SER A 20 -12.03 -3.95 -1.85
N ILE A 21 -13.36 -3.81 -1.80
CA ILE A 21 -14.11 -3.62 -0.54
C ILE A 21 -13.98 -4.85 0.35
N ALA A 22 -14.18 -6.05 -0.21
CA ALA A 22 -14.02 -7.31 0.52
C ALA A 22 -12.60 -7.47 1.07
N LEU A 23 -11.58 -7.16 0.26
CA LEU A 23 -10.18 -7.17 0.68
C LEU A 23 -9.92 -6.18 1.83
N ALA A 24 -10.42 -4.95 1.72
CA ALA A 24 -10.28 -3.95 2.78
C ALA A 24 -10.94 -4.43 4.10
N SER A 25 -12.11 -5.08 4.02
CA SER A 25 -12.78 -5.66 5.18
C SER A 25 -11.95 -6.78 5.83
N LEU A 26 -11.35 -7.67 5.04
CA LEU A 26 -10.48 -8.74 5.55
C LEU A 26 -9.22 -8.17 6.20
N LEU A 27 -8.58 -7.17 5.59
CA LEU A 27 -7.43 -6.50 6.18
C LEU A 27 -7.78 -5.79 7.48
N HIS A 28 -8.96 -5.17 7.56
CA HIS A 28 -9.44 -4.52 8.78
C HIS A 28 -9.61 -5.53 9.92
N GLN A 29 -10.29 -6.64 9.66
CA GLN A 29 -10.52 -7.71 10.65
C GLN A 29 -9.21 -8.28 11.21
N ASN A 30 -8.17 -8.35 10.38
CA ASN A 30 -6.86 -8.87 10.78
C ASN A 30 -5.89 -7.79 11.30
N HIS A 31 -6.33 -6.55 11.50
CA HIS A 31 -5.47 -5.42 11.87
C HIS A 31 -4.28 -5.19 10.92
N LEU A 32 -4.48 -5.47 9.63
CA LEU A 32 -3.48 -5.32 8.56
C LEU A 32 -3.70 -4.07 7.70
N LEU A 33 -4.71 -3.24 8.03
CA LEU A 33 -4.84 -1.93 7.41
C LEU A 33 -3.68 -1.01 7.83
N ALA A 34 -3.30 -0.11 6.93
CA ALA A 34 -2.30 0.90 7.23
C ALA A 34 -2.71 1.73 8.44
N ASP A 35 -1.76 2.00 9.34
CA ASP A 35 -1.96 2.86 10.50
C ASP A 35 -2.21 4.31 10.05
N ALA A 36 -2.98 5.06 10.84
CA ALA A 36 -3.30 6.47 10.61
C ALA A 36 -2.03 7.35 10.64
N ASN A 37 -0.99 6.90 11.33
CA ASN A 37 0.33 7.53 11.36
C ASN A 37 1.33 6.70 10.54
N PRO A 38 1.35 6.85 9.20
CA PRO A 38 2.34 6.16 8.38
C PRO A 38 3.74 6.57 8.80
N GLN A 39 4.65 5.61 8.87
CA GLN A 39 6.06 5.89 9.13
C GLN A 39 6.64 6.69 7.95
N ARG A 40 6.76 8.00 8.15
CA ARG A 40 7.37 8.90 7.17
C ARG A 40 8.87 8.97 7.42
N PRO A 41 9.71 8.92 6.38
CA PRO A 41 11.13 9.17 6.55
C PRO A 41 11.32 10.59 7.06
N GLN A 42 12.14 10.76 8.09
CA GLN A 42 12.62 12.08 8.49
C GLN A 42 13.58 12.58 7.42
N ILE A 43 13.21 13.65 6.70
CA ILE A 43 14.03 14.26 5.66
C ILE A 43 14.64 15.53 6.25
N ASP A 44 15.98 15.56 6.34
CA ASP A 44 16.70 16.81 6.59
C ASP A 44 16.76 17.61 5.28
N PRO A 45 16.13 18.80 5.20
CA PRO A 45 16.17 19.62 4.01
C PRO A 45 17.57 20.16 3.69
N ALA A 46 18.48 20.26 4.66
CA ALA A 46 19.86 20.68 4.42
C ALA A 46 20.69 19.58 3.72
N HIS A 47 20.32 18.31 3.93
CA HIS A 47 21.00 17.16 3.34
C HIS A 47 20.00 16.14 2.76
N PRO A 48 19.31 16.48 1.65
CA PRO A 48 18.22 15.65 1.13
C PRO A 48 18.65 14.24 0.72
N PHE A 49 19.92 14.08 0.33
CA PHE A 49 20.52 12.84 -0.14
C PHE A 49 21.36 12.10 0.92
N ALA A 50 21.37 12.55 2.18
CA ALA A 50 22.07 11.83 3.24
C ALA A 50 21.47 10.44 3.47
N ALA A 51 22.32 9.49 3.88
CA ALA A 51 21.89 8.14 4.25
C ALA A 51 20.88 8.19 5.41
N ARG A 52 19.81 7.39 5.31
CA ARG A 52 18.70 7.36 6.28
C ARG A 52 18.70 6.05 7.05
N LYS A 53 18.12 6.07 8.25
CA LYS A 53 17.89 4.86 9.03
C LYS A 53 16.94 3.92 8.26
N THR A 54 17.28 2.64 8.23
CA THR A 54 16.45 1.61 7.58
C THR A 54 15.14 1.42 8.35
N HIS A 55 14.08 1.04 7.63
CA HIS A 55 12.79 0.73 8.24
C HIS A 55 12.79 -0.61 8.99
N HIS A 56 13.64 -1.54 8.55
CA HIS A 56 13.83 -2.85 9.18
C HIS A 56 15.20 -2.96 9.82
N ASP A 57 15.28 -3.81 10.84
CA ASP A 57 16.56 -4.23 11.39
C ASP A 57 17.35 -5.01 10.35
N PRO A 58 18.67 -4.81 10.28
CA PRO A 58 19.50 -5.53 9.34
C PRO A 58 19.49 -7.03 9.67
N ALA A 59 19.33 -7.88 8.65
CA ALA A 59 19.33 -9.34 8.82
C ALA A 59 20.69 -9.89 9.28
N ALA A 60 21.78 -9.14 9.05
CA ALA A 60 23.13 -9.50 9.45
C ALA A 60 23.89 -8.26 9.91
N ARG A 61 24.76 -8.44 10.92
CA ARG A 61 25.55 -7.35 11.49
C ARG A 61 26.81 -7.03 10.69
N ASN A 62 27.42 -8.04 10.07
CA ASN A 62 28.59 -7.94 9.19
C ASN A 62 28.34 -8.78 7.93
N VAL A 63 28.66 -8.21 6.77
CA VAL A 63 28.72 -8.92 5.48
C VAL A 63 30.19 -8.91 5.06
N LEU A 64 30.73 -10.08 4.70
CA LEU A 64 32.13 -10.27 4.26
C LEU A 64 32.31 -9.89 2.79
#